data_AF-X1ENX1-F1
#
_entry.id   AF-X1ENX1-F1
#
_cell.length_a   1.000
_cell.length_b   1.000
_cell.length_c   1.000
_cell.angle_alpha   90.00
_cell.angle_beta   90.00
_cell.angle_gamma   90.00
#
_symmetry.space_group_name_H-M   'P 1'
#
loop_
_entity.id
_entity.type
_entity.pdbx_description
1 polymer ?
#
loop_
_entity_poly.entity_id
_entity_poly.type
_entity_poly.pdbx_seq_one_letter_code
_entity_poly.pdbx_strand_id
1 'polypeptide(L)'
;CMLGFLHGMILLAGVGAVVLVKLMPNVLPRLIILLLLFEGSAHLAGQSYLSNYKFYADSRNPYVYAHPTTEVFTVVEKIEEYANVHEDGYDIPIDVICTGDDFWPLPWYLRSYKKIRWLNEVDNDAASAPLIIISPDVEAALTNKLYALTPLQERQLYVCLFDKPYYVWLRPAIKLKGFVRKDLWDGSLKGPDPEELIRKAFRLGTPYGDEK
;
A
#
# COMPACT_ATOMS: atom_id res chain seq x y z
N CYS A 1 -13.57 -15.74 8.15
CA CYS A 1 -14.11 -14.36 8.02
C CYS A 1 -15.09 -14.05 9.15
N MET A 2 -14.88 -12.96 9.89
CA MET A 2 -15.76 -12.51 10.99
C MET A 2 -17.21 -12.24 10.53
N LEU A 3 -17.38 -11.90 9.25
CA LEU A 3 -18.68 -11.60 8.62
C LEU A 3 -19.73 -12.71 8.83
N GLY A 4 -19.33 -13.99 8.78
CA GLY A 4 -20.28 -15.11 8.90
C GLY A 4 -21.03 -15.12 10.23
N PHE A 5 -20.32 -14.86 11.34
CA PHE A 5 -20.92 -14.81 12.68
C PHE A 5 -21.85 -13.61 12.87
N LEU A 6 -21.53 -12.47 12.25
CA LEU A 6 -22.31 -11.25 12.38
C LEU A 6 -23.71 -11.38 11.76
N HIS A 7 -23.90 -12.18 10.71
CA HIS A 7 -25.20 -12.34 10.05
C HIS A 7 -26.29 -12.86 11.00
N GLY A 8 -26.00 -13.91 11.76
CA GLY A 8 -26.94 -14.47 12.73
C GLY A 8 -27.30 -13.47 13.82
N MET A 9 -26.32 -12.72 14.31
CA MET A 9 -26.54 -11.68 15.34
C MET A 9 -27.38 -10.51 14.81
N ILE A 10 -27.18 -10.09 13.55
CA ILE A 10 -27.98 -9.03 12.93
C ILE A 10 -29.45 -9.47 12.79
N LEU A 11 -29.69 -10.71 12.33
CA LEU A 11 -31.05 -11.24 12.24
C LEU A 11 -31.72 -11.34 13.62
N LEU A 12 -31.01 -11.84 14.62
CA LEU A 12 -31.51 -11.93 15.99
C LEU A 12 -31.80 -10.54 16.58
N ALA A 13 -30.96 -9.55 16.31
CA ALA A 13 -31.18 -8.17 16.73
C ALA A 13 -32.46 -7.59 16.10
N GLY A 14 -32.70 -7.85 14.82
CA GLY A 14 -33.94 -7.44 14.13
C GLY A 14 -35.19 -8.08 14.74
N VAL A 15 -35.17 -9.40 14.97
CA VAL A 15 -36.28 -10.10 15.63
C VAL A 15 -36.49 -9.59 17.05
N GLY A 16 -35.41 -9.42 17.83
CA GLY A 16 -35.45 -8.90 19.18
C GLY A 16 -36.04 -7.49 19.25
N ALA A 17 -35.66 -6.59 18.34
CA ALA A 17 -36.22 -5.25 18.24
C ALA A 17 -37.73 -5.28 18.03
N VAL A 18 -38.24 -6.12 17.12
CA VAL A 18 -39.69 -6.28 16.88
C VAL A 18 -40.41 -6.81 18.11
N VAL A 19 -39.84 -7.81 18.78
CA VAL A 19 -40.43 -8.40 20.00
C VAL A 19 -40.50 -7.34 21.11
N LEU A 20 -39.43 -6.59 21.35
CA LEU A 20 -39.40 -5.53 22.36
C LEU A 20 -40.48 -4.47 22.12
N VAL A 21 -40.65 -4.01 20.89
CA VAL A 21 -41.68 -3.03 20.52
C VAL A 21 -43.10 -3.58 20.73
N LYS A 22 -43.34 -4.86 20.41
CA LYS A 22 -44.64 -5.53 20.58
C LYS A 22 -45.00 -5.79 22.05
N LEU A 23 -44.02 -6.05 22.91
CA LEU A 23 -44.24 -6.30 24.34
C LEU A 23 -44.65 -5.02 25.10
N MET A 24 -44.42 -3.84 24.54
CA MET A 24 -44.78 -2.58 25.20
C MET A 24 -46.28 -2.29 25.08
N PRO A 25 -47.02 -2.24 26.20
CA PRO A 25 -48.49 -2.15 26.19
C PRO A 25 -49.00 -0.75 25.83
N ASN A 26 -48.25 0.29 26.18
CA ASN A 26 -48.66 1.70 26.06
C ASN A 26 -47.79 2.46 25.05
N VAL A 27 -48.30 3.58 24.54
CA VAL A 27 -47.61 4.42 23.54
C VAL A 27 -46.29 5.00 24.04
N LEU A 28 -46.24 5.43 25.30
CA LEU A 28 -45.06 6.07 25.89
C LEU A 28 -43.84 5.12 25.98
N PRO A 29 -43.91 3.95 26.65
CA PRO A 29 -42.76 3.03 26.70
C PRO A 29 -42.40 2.49 25.31
N ARG A 30 -43.37 2.35 24.39
CA ARG A 30 -43.09 1.99 23.00
C ARG A 30 -42.25 3.05 22.30
N LEU A 31 -42.59 4.34 22.46
CA LEU A 31 -41.80 5.45 21.90
C LEU A 31 -40.39 5.50 22.50
N ILE A 32 -40.25 5.28 23.81
CA ILE A 32 -38.94 5.22 24.47
C ILE A 32 -38.07 4.11 23.86
N ILE A 33 -38.62 2.90 23.72
CA ILE A 33 -37.90 1.77 23.12
C ILE A 33 -37.52 2.08 21.66
N LEU A 34 -38.43 2.67 20.88
CA LEU A 34 -38.13 3.05 19.49
C LEU A 34 -37.01 4.09 19.40
N LEU A 35 -37.00 5.09 20.28
CA LEU A 35 -35.94 6.10 20.34
C LEU A 35 -34.60 5.47 20.73
N LEU A 36 -34.58 4.58 21.72
CA LEU A 36 -33.36 3.86 22.11
C LEU A 36 -32.82 2.98 20.99
N LEU A 37 -33.69 2.25 20.28
CA LEU A 37 -33.31 1.45 19.12
C LEU A 37 -32.76 2.32 17.98
N PHE A 38 -33.39 3.48 17.74
CA PHE A 38 -32.93 4.44 16.74
C PHE A 38 -31.57 5.03 17.11
N GLU A 39 -31.39 5.49 18.34
CA GLU A 39 -30.12 6.03 18.84
C GLU A 39 -29.00 4.98 18.76
N GLY A 40 -29.26 3.75 19.20
CA GLY A 40 -28.31 2.64 19.07
C GLY A 40 -27.94 2.34 17.60
N SER A 41 -28.93 2.35 16.71
CA SER A 41 -28.70 2.13 15.27
C SER A 41 -27.89 3.26 14.65
N ALA A 42 -28.20 4.51 14.99
CA ALA A 42 -27.46 5.69 14.53
C ALA A 42 -26.02 5.67 15.04
N HIS A 43 -25.81 5.28 16.31
CA HIS A 43 -24.48 5.13 16.89
C HIS A 43 -23.66 4.05 16.16
N LEU A 44 -24.24 2.87 15.91
CA LEU A 44 -23.59 1.79 15.16
C LEU A 44 -23.28 2.19 13.71
N ALA A 45 -24.19 2.93 13.06
CA ALA A 45 -23.95 3.49 11.74
C ALA A 45 -22.76 4.48 11.74
N GLY A 46 -22.66 5.33 12.76
CA GLY A 46 -21.53 6.22 12.97
C GLY A 46 -20.21 5.47 13.16
N GLN A 47 -20.19 4.43 14.01
CA GLN A 47 -19.01 3.58 14.19
C GLN A 47 -18.61 2.88 12.90
N SER A 48 -19.59 2.34 12.15
CA SER A 48 -19.35 1.71 10.85
C SER A 48 -18.74 2.70 9.85
N TYR A 49 -19.27 3.93 9.79
CA TYR A 49 -18.70 4.98 8.94
C TYR A 49 -17.24 5.28 9.32
N LEU A 50 -16.95 5.44 10.62
CA LEU A 50 -15.59 5.70 11.09
C LEU A 50 -14.64 4.56 10.74
N SER A 51 -15.02 3.30 10.99
CA SER A 51 -14.19 2.13 10.69
C SER A 51 -13.96 1.92 9.20
N ASN A 52 -14.93 2.22 8.34
CA ASN A 52 -14.82 1.95 6.90
C ASN A 52 -14.22 3.11 6.09
N TYR A 53 -14.38 4.36 6.53
CA TYR A 53 -13.99 5.52 5.70
C TYR A 53 -12.91 6.40 6.35
N LYS A 54 -12.89 6.52 7.67
CA LYS A 54 -11.92 7.38 8.36
C LYS A 54 -10.70 6.62 8.86
N PHE A 55 -10.91 5.45 9.44
CA PHE A 55 -9.90 4.61 10.10
C PHE A 55 -9.77 3.26 9.40
N TYR A 56 -9.93 3.25 8.07
CA TYR A 56 -9.96 2.03 7.25
C TYR A 56 -8.62 1.28 7.23
N ALA A 57 -7.51 1.99 7.43
CA ALA A 57 -6.16 1.44 7.51
C ALA A 57 -5.56 1.51 8.93
N ASP A 58 -6.35 1.89 9.94
CA ASP A 58 -5.87 1.98 11.32
C ASP A 58 -5.66 0.58 11.89
N SER A 59 -4.49 0.34 12.49
CA SER A 59 -4.09 -0.97 13.04
C SER A 59 -5.03 -1.50 14.13
N ARG A 60 -5.81 -0.62 14.77
CA ARG A 60 -6.77 -0.97 15.82
C ARG A 60 -8.12 -1.42 15.26
N ASN A 61 -8.33 -1.35 13.95
CA ASN A 61 -9.58 -1.77 13.34
C ASN A 61 -9.64 -3.31 13.30
N PRO A 62 -10.55 -3.96 14.05
CA PRO A 62 -10.56 -5.42 14.18
C PRO A 62 -11.09 -6.14 12.94
N TYR A 63 -11.63 -5.40 11.95
CA TYR A 63 -12.37 -5.98 10.84
C TYR A 63 -11.55 -6.19 9.56
N VAL A 64 -10.34 -5.63 9.43
CA VAL A 64 -9.54 -5.80 8.20
C VAL A 64 -8.51 -6.91 8.35
N TYR A 65 -8.59 -7.87 7.44
CA TYR A 65 -7.91 -9.17 7.50
C TYR A 65 -6.39 -9.11 7.27
N ALA A 66 -5.91 -8.09 6.56
CA ALA A 66 -4.49 -7.77 6.43
C ALA A 66 -4.37 -6.28 6.08
N HIS A 67 -3.98 -5.44 7.04
CA HIS A 67 -3.94 -3.98 6.85
C HIS A 67 -2.60 -3.54 6.25
N PRO A 68 -2.49 -3.24 4.94
CA PRO A 68 -1.48 -2.27 4.55
C PRO A 68 -1.79 -0.94 5.24
N THR A 69 -0.77 -0.24 5.72
CA THR A 69 -0.96 1.18 6.06
C THR A 69 -1.10 1.98 4.77
N THR A 70 -1.49 3.26 4.88
CA THR A 70 -1.49 4.16 3.71
C THR A 70 -0.10 4.40 3.13
N GLU A 71 0.97 4.10 3.86
CA GLU A 71 2.34 4.26 3.37
C GLU A 71 2.72 3.26 2.27
N VAL A 72 1.89 2.24 2.00
CA VAL A 72 2.05 1.40 0.80
C VAL A 72 2.00 2.24 -0.47
N PHE A 73 1.20 3.31 -0.49
CA PHE A 73 1.12 4.22 -1.63
C PHE A 73 2.42 5.01 -1.81
N THR A 74 3.13 5.35 -0.74
CA THR A 74 4.47 5.96 -0.81
C THR A 74 5.47 5.05 -1.52
N VAL A 75 5.39 3.72 -1.31
CA VAL A 75 6.21 2.75 -2.05
C VAL A 75 5.90 2.79 -3.55
N VAL A 76 4.62 2.76 -3.90
CA VAL A 76 4.16 2.79 -5.30
C VAL A 76 4.58 4.08 -5.99
N GLU A 77 4.32 5.22 -5.36
CA GLU A 77 4.66 6.55 -5.87
C GLU A 77 6.16 6.69 -6.11
N LYS A 78 6.99 6.24 -5.15
CA LYS A 78 8.45 6.30 -5.30
C LYS A 78 8.97 5.41 -6.42
N ILE A 79 8.46 4.19 -6.53
CA ILE A 79 8.85 3.30 -7.64
C ILE A 79 8.41 3.91 -8.98
N GLU A 80 7.21 4.49 -9.04
CA GLU A 80 6.69 5.13 -10.26
C GLU A 80 7.48 6.38 -10.65
N GLU A 81 7.93 7.19 -9.68
CA GLU A 81 8.83 8.33 -9.90
C GLU A 81 10.09 7.90 -10.66
N TYR A 82 10.72 6.82 -10.22
CA TYR A 82 11.95 6.29 -10.85
C TYR A 82 11.68 5.54 -12.15
N ALA A 83 10.56 4.82 -12.25
CA ALA A 83 10.16 4.15 -13.48
C ALA A 83 9.92 5.17 -14.60
N ASN A 84 9.38 6.35 -14.30
CA ASN A 84 9.11 7.39 -15.29
C ASN A 84 10.37 8.02 -15.93
N VAL A 85 11.52 7.93 -15.25
CA VAL A 85 12.81 8.46 -15.75
C VAL A 85 13.77 7.36 -16.23
N HIS A 86 13.42 6.09 -16.02
CA HIS A 86 14.22 4.96 -16.47
C HIS A 86 13.82 4.56 -17.90
N GLU A 87 14.81 4.20 -18.73
CA GLU A 87 14.60 3.83 -20.14
C GLU A 87 13.59 2.68 -20.34
N ASP A 88 13.61 1.69 -19.43
CA ASP A 88 12.69 0.54 -19.46
C ASP A 88 11.28 0.85 -18.92
N GLY A 89 11.01 2.02 -18.35
CA GLY A 89 9.68 2.34 -17.80
C GLY A 89 9.22 1.33 -16.73
N TYR A 90 8.03 0.75 -16.91
CA TYR A 90 7.47 -0.30 -16.04
C TYR A 90 8.21 -1.64 -16.13
N ASP A 91 9.15 -1.81 -17.06
CA ASP A 91 10.03 -2.97 -17.14
C ASP A 91 11.37 -2.73 -16.44
N ILE A 92 11.48 -1.67 -15.60
CA ILE A 92 12.63 -1.44 -14.70
C ILE A 92 12.82 -2.63 -13.75
N PRO A 93 14.06 -3.15 -13.56
CA PRO A 93 14.31 -4.20 -12.58
C PRO A 93 14.13 -3.70 -11.15
N ILE A 94 13.42 -4.47 -10.32
CA ILE A 94 13.18 -4.16 -8.91
C ILE A 94 13.43 -5.42 -8.08
N ASP A 95 14.17 -5.28 -6.99
CA ASP A 95 14.34 -6.33 -5.99
C ASP A 95 13.45 -6.05 -4.79
N VAL A 96 12.63 -7.03 -4.41
CA VAL A 96 11.89 -7.01 -3.15
C VAL A 96 12.36 -8.18 -2.31
N ILE A 97 13.10 -7.91 -1.24
CA ILE A 97 13.77 -8.92 -0.40
C ILE A 97 13.20 -8.86 1.02
N CYS A 98 12.29 -9.77 1.34
CA CYS A 98 11.67 -9.83 2.68
C CYS A 98 11.67 -11.27 3.17
N THR A 99 12.14 -11.48 4.40
CA THR A 99 12.16 -12.81 5.01
C THR A 99 10.74 -13.36 5.22
N GLY A 100 10.57 -14.67 4.98
CA GLY A 100 9.28 -15.36 5.20
C GLY A 100 8.17 -14.91 4.24
N ASP A 101 8.52 -14.42 3.06
CA ASP A 101 7.62 -13.89 2.03
C ASP A 101 6.71 -12.74 2.53
N ASP A 102 7.18 -11.97 3.52
CA ASP A 102 6.39 -10.93 4.21
C ASP A 102 6.23 -9.62 3.39
N PHE A 103 6.24 -9.71 2.05
CA PHE A 103 6.12 -8.60 1.12
C PHE A 103 4.70 -8.36 0.59
N TRP A 104 3.73 -9.23 0.86
CA TRP A 104 2.32 -8.93 0.56
C TRP A 104 1.94 -7.61 1.26
N PRO A 105 1.11 -6.69 0.72
CA PRO A 105 0.39 -6.75 -0.55
C PRO A 105 1.12 -6.13 -1.74
N LEU A 106 2.44 -5.92 -1.67
CA LEU A 106 3.19 -5.29 -2.78
C LEU A 106 2.94 -5.93 -4.15
N PRO A 107 2.80 -7.27 -4.31
CA PRO A 107 2.51 -7.85 -5.61
C PRO A 107 1.22 -7.34 -6.26
N TRP A 108 0.19 -7.00 -5.47
CA TRP A 108 -1.04 -6.41 -5.99
C TRP A 108 -0.83 -4.96 -6.46
N TYR A 109 -0.12 -4.16 -5.66
CA TYR A 109 0.12 -2.75 -5.95
C TYR A 109 1.13 -2.55 -7.09
N LEU A 110 2.10 -3.45 -7.21
CA LEU A 110 3.17 -3.40 -8.23
C LEU A 110 2.90 -4.32 -9.43
N ARG A 111 1.66 -4.79 -9.62
CA ARG A 111 1.28 -5.74 -10.69
C ARG A 111 1.56 -5.24 -12.12
N SER A 112 1.74 -3.94 -12.31
CA SER A 112 2.07 -3.35 -13.62
C SER A 112 3.55 -3.54 -13.99
N TYR A 113 4.42 -3.84 -13.02
CA TYR A 113 5.85 -4.01 -13.22
C TYR A 113 6.20 -5.47 -13.51
N LYS A 114 6.93 -5.73 -14.60
CA LYS A 114 7.18 -7.11 -15.06
C LYS A 114 8.49 -7.71 -14.58
N LYS A 115 9.47 -6.89 -14.19
CA LYS A 115 10.81 -7.33 -13.77
C LYS A 115 11.04 -7.19 -12.27
N ILE A 116 10.06 -7.63 -11.46
CA ILE A 116 10.21 -7.71 -10.00
C ILE A 116 10.73 -9.09 -9.61
N ARG A 117 11.81 -9.11 -8.83
CA ARG A 117 12.25 -10.32 -8.11
C ARG A 117 11.73 -10.29 -6.68
N TRP A 118 10.90 -11.27 -6.34
CA TRP A 118 10.40 -11.50 -4.98
C TRP A 118 11.31 -12.52 -4.30
N LEU A 119 12.10 -12.09 -3.32
CA LEU A 119 13.16 -12.87 -2.72
C LEU A 119 12.98 -12.98 -1.21
N ASN A 120 13.29 -14.15 -0.65
CA ASN A 120 13.34 -14.37 0.80
C ASN A 120 14.68 -13.98 1.43
N GLU A 121 15.73 -13.95 0.63
CA GLU A 121 17.10 -13.69 1.05
C GLU A 121 17.88 -12.99 -0.06
N VAL A 122 19.05 -12.47 0.29
CA VAL A 122 19.93 -11.80 -0.67
C VAL A 122 20.60 -12.84 -1.55
N ASP A 123 20.25 -12.84 -2.83
CA ASP A 123 20.96 -13.58 -3.87
C ASP A 123 22.30 -12.90 -4.15
N ASN A 124 23.41 -13.54 -3.79
CA ASN A 124 24.76 -12.98 -3.97
C ASN A 124 25.31 -13.15 -5.38
N ASP A 125 24.75 -14.05 -6.18
CA ASP A 125 25.26 -14.40 -7.52
C ASP A 125 24.64 -13.53 -8.61
N ALA A 126 23.44 -13.00 -8.37
CA ALA A 126 22.77 -12.12 -9.31
C ALA A 126 23.10 -10.64 -9.08
N ALA A 127 23.19 -9.86 -10.17
CA ALA A 127 23.33 -8.41 -10.12
C ALA A 127 22.16 -7.78 -9.34
N SER A 128 22.43 -6.74 -8.52
CA SER A 128 21.39 -6.03 -7.77
C SER A 128 20.59 -5.09 -8.68
N ALA A 129 19.28 -5.04 -8.47
CA ALA A 129 18.39 -4.13 -9.19
C ALA A 129 18.66 -2.65 -8.83
N PRO A 130 18.39 -1.69 -9.74
CA PRO A 130 18.54 -0.27 -9.44
C PRO A 130 17.56 0.25 -8.37
N LEU A 131 16.44 -0.44 -8.17
CA LEU A 131 15.50 -0.21 -7.07
C LEU A 131 15.44 -1.47 -6.20
N ILE A 132 15.59 -1.29 -4.89
CA ILE A 132 15.60 -2.39 -3.92
C ILE A 132 14.69 -2.01 -2.75
N ILE A 133 13.73 -2.87 -2.42
CA ILE A 133 12.89 -2.81 -1.22
C ILE A 133 13.25 -3.98 -0.33
N ILE A 134 13.50 -3.75 0.96
CA ILE A 134 13.86 -4.81 1.90
C ILE A 134 13.12 -4.74 3.24
N SER A 135 13.04 -5.86 3.93
CA SER A 135 12.80 -5.88 5.38
C SER A 135 14.08 -5.51 6.14
N PRO A 136 14.00 -4.86 7.33
CA PRO A 136 15.18 -4.34 8.04
C PRO A 136 16.21 -5.39 8.44
N ASP A 137 15.78 -6.62 8.72
CA ASP A 137 16.63 -7.75 9.08
C ASP A 137 17.57 -8.20 7.95
N VAL A 138 17.24 -7.89 6.70
CA VAL A 138 18.03 -8.23 5.50
C VAL A 138 19.13 -7.19 5.21
N GLU A 139 19.06 -6.01 5.80
CA GLU A 139 19.91 -4.86 5.46
C GLU A 139 21.41 -5.15 5.60
N ALA A 140 21.80 -5.89 6.63
CA ALA A 140 23.19 -6.27 6.85
C ALA A 140 23.73 -7.19 5.72
N ALA A 141 22.92 -8.17 5.30
CA ALA A 141 23.26 -9.07 4.20
C ALA A 141 23.34 -8.31 2.87
N LEU A 142 22.39 -7.39 2.62
CA LEU A 142 22.41 -6.55 1.41
C LEU A 142 23.65 -5.65 1.39
N THR A 143 23.99 -5.01 2.52
CA THR A 143 25.18 -4.16 2.63
C THR A 143 26.46 -4.97 2.37
N ASN A 144 26.55 -6.19 2.92
CA ASN A 144 27.67 -7.09 2.68
C ASN A 144 27.79 -7.45 1.19
N LYS A 145 26.68 -7.79 0.52
CA LYS A 145 26.66 -8.03 -0.92
C LYS A 145 27.21 -6.82 -1.68
N LEU A 146 26.60 -5.65 -1.48
CA LEU A 146 26.87 -4.44 -2.26
C LEU A 146 28.30 -3.89 -2.09
N TYR A 147 28.88 -4.01 -0.89
CA TYR A 147 30.14 -3.31 -0.57
C TYR A 147 31.30 -4.20 -0.17
N ALA A 148 31.06 -5.45 0.24
CA ALA A 148 32.14 -6.38 0.57
C ALA A 148 32.37 -7.41 -0.53
N LEU A 149 31.29 -8.03 -1.03
CA LEU A 149 31.37 -9.10 -2.04
C LEU A 149 31.52 -8.55 -3.46
N THR A 150 30.84 -7.44 -3.80
CA THR A 150 30.97 -6.84 -5.13
C THR A 150 32.38 -6.26 -5.34
N PRO A 151 33.09 -6.60 -6.45
CA PRO A 151 34.38 -6.00 -6.80
C PRO A 151 34.30 -4.49 -6.95
N LEU A 152 35.36 -3.77 -6.57
CA LEU A 152 35.39 -2.29 -6.57
C LEU A 152 34.97 -1.66 -7.90
N GLN A 153 35.32 -2.27 -9.04
CA GLN A 153 34.98 -1.75 -10.37
C GLN A 153 33.48 -1.84 -10.70
N GLU A 154 32.75 -2.76 -10.06
CA GLU A 154 31.33 -3.01 -10.30
C GLU A 154 30.44 -2.39 -9.21
N ARG A 155 31.04 -1.86 -8.13
CA ARG A 155 30.29 -1.27 -7.02
C ARG A 155 29.49 -0.07 -7.47
N GLN A 156 28.22 -0.10 -7.12
CA GLN A 156 27.28 0.99 -7.31
C GLN A 156 26.91 1.55 -5.94
N LEU A 157 26.79 2.88 -5.86
CA LEU A 157 26.31 3.52 -4.64
C LEU A 157 24.78 3.47 -4.61
N TYR A 158 24.21 3.16 -3.45
CA TYR A 158 22.78 3.21 -3.20
C TYR A 158 22.46 4.26 -2.14
N VAL A 159 21.37 5.00 -2.35
CA VAL A 159 20.83 5.98 -1.41
C VAL A 159 19.44 5.55 -0.95
N CYS A 160 18.98 6.06 0.19
CA CYS A 160 17.65 5.74 0.71
C CYS A 160 16.57 6.23 -0.27
N LEU A 161 15.63 5.34 -0.60
CA LEU A 161 14.49 5.62 -1.47
C LEU A 161 13.44 6.51 -0.77
N PHE A 162 13.26 6.29 0.54
CA PHE A 162 12.30 7.01 1.35
C PHE A 162 12.97 8.15 2.10
N ASP A 163 12.24 9.25 2.29
CA ASP A 163 12.67 10.34 3.17
C ASP A 163 12.72 9.90 4.63
N LYS A 164 13.30 10.74 5.50
CA LYS A 164 13.33 10.49 6.96
C LYS A 164 11.92 10.09 7.44
N PRO A 165 11.78 8.94 8.14
CA PRO A 165 12.82 8.21 8.88
C PRO A 165 13.55 7.09 8.10
N TYR A 166 13.53 7.12 6.77
CA TYR A 166 14.17 6.17 5.84
C TYR A 166 13.54 4.77 5.81
N TYR A 167 12.29 4.67 6.25
CA TYR A 167 11.47 3.48 6.16
C TYR A 167 10.00 3.86 6.06
N VAL A 168 9.19 2.92 5.58
CA VAL A 168 7.72 2.99 5.62
C VAL A 168 7.17 1.80 6.39
N TRP A 169 5.96 1.94 6.93
CA TRP A 169 5.21 0.85 7.53
C TRP A 169 4.36 0.17 6.46
N LEU A 170 4.76 -1.02 6.02
CA LEU A 170 3.89 -1.82 5.15
C LEU A 170 2.63 -2.22 5.90
N ARG A 171 2.81 -2.70 7.14
CA ARG A 171 1.75 -3.12 8.06
C ARG A 171 2.15 -2.75 9.49
N PRO A 172 1.23 -2.87 10.47
CA PRO A 172 1.61 -2.81 11.87
C PRO A 172 2.77 -3.78 12.15
N ALA A 173 3.84 -3.27 12.76
CA ALA A 173 5.08 -3.99 13.05
C ALA A 173 5.96 -4.41 11.85
N ILE A 174 5.50 -4.24 10.60
CA ILE A 174 6.29 -4.59 9.40
C ILE A 174 6.79 -3.32 8.72
N LYS A 175 8.11 -3.09 8.83
CA LYS A 175 8.79 -1.98 8.17
C LYS A 175 9.35 -2.42 6.83
N LEU A 176 9.39 -1.50 5.87
CA LEU A 176 10.17 -1.63 4.66
C LEU A 176 11.18 -0.50 4.57
N LYS A 177 12.40 -0.84 4.18
CA LYS A 177 13.41 0.10 3.72
C LYS A 177 13.50 0.03 2.22
N GLY A 178 13.85 1.15 1.60
CA GLY A 178 14.01 1.23 0.16
C GLY A 178 15.34 1.87 -0.17
N PHE A 179 15.95 1.41 -1.26
CA PHE A 179 17.19 1.92 -1.79
C PHE A 179 17.08 2.11 -3.29
N VAL A 180 17.68 3.19 -3.77
CA VAL A 180 17.79 3.51 -5.20
C VAL A 180 19.25 3.71 -5.56
N ARG A 181 19.66 3.20 -6.71
CA ARG A 181 21.01 3.38 -7.23
C ARG A 181 21.27 4.86 -7.50
N LYS A 182 22.48 5.33 -7.19
CA LYS A 182 22.82 6.76 -7.17
C LYS A 182 22.71 7.43 -8.54
N ASP A 183 23.07 6.73 -9.61
CA ASP A 183 22.93 7.20 -10.98
C ASP A 183 21.46 7.46 -11.36
N LEU A 184 20.55 6.57 -10.97
CA LEU A 184 19.11 6.71 -11.18
C LEU A 184 18.53 7.84 -10.30
N TRP A 185 19.02 7.97 -9.06
CA TRP A 185 18.70 9.10 -8.19
C TRP A 185 19.15 10.45 -8.76
N ASP A 186 20.37 10.53 -9.30
CA ASP A 186 20.86 11.74 -9.97
C ASP A 186 20.07 12.07 -11.24
N GLY A 187 19.61 11.03 -11.95
CA GLY A 187 18.73 11.16 -13.10
C GLY A 187 17.39 11.79 -12.75
N SER A 188 16.76 11.37 -11.65
CA SER A 188 15.46 11.92 -11.24
C SER A 188 15.53 13.40 -10.84
N LEU A 189 16.65 13.83 -10.24
CA LEU A 189 16.85 15.24 -9.85
C LEU A 189 16.98 16.21 -11.02
N LYS A 190 17.43 15.73 -12.19
CA LYS A 190 17.60 16.58 -13.38
C LYS A 190 16.27 16.96 -14.03
N GLY A 191 15.17 16.32 -13.62
CA GLY A 191 13.85 16.46 -14.25
C GLY A 191 13.83 15.86 -15.67
N PRO A 192 12.64 15.63 -16.24
CA PRO A 192 12.56 15.20 -17.63
C PRO A 192 13.09 16.30 -18.55
N ASP A 193 13.80 15.93 -19.62
CA ASP A 193 14.17 16.87 -20.67
C ASP A 193 12.88 17.53 -21.22
N PRO A 194 12.78 18.88 -21.22
CA PRO A 194 11.64 19.59 -21.80
C PRO A 194 11.30 19.11 -23.23
N GLU A 195 12.29 18.74 -24.04
CA GLU A 195 12.05 18.21 -25.38
C GLU A 195 11.38 16.83 -25.36
N GLU A 196 11.72 15.99 -24.38
CA GLU A 196 11.15 14.65 -24.24
C GLU A 196 9.71 14.71 -23.73
N LEU A 197 9.40 15.64 -22.81
CA LEU A 197 8.02 15.94 -22.39
C LEU A 197 7.18 16.44 -23.56
N ILE A 198 7.73 17.34 -24.38
CA ILE A 198 7.09 17.83 -25.59
C ILE A 198 6.83 16.65 -26.55
N ARG A 199 7.82 15.80 -26.82
CA ARG A 199 7.66 14.61 -27.67
C ARG A 199 6.63 13.62 -27.12
N LYS A 200 6.60 13.38 -25.81
CA LYS A 200 5.64 12.48 -25.15
C LYS A 200 4.23 13.06 -25.19
N ALA A 201 4.07 14.37 -25.00
CA ALA A 201 2.81 15.08 -25.19
C ALA A 201 2.33 15.06 -26.65
N PHE A 202 3.25 15.19 -27.63
CA PHE A 202 2.93 15.05 -29.05
C PHE A 202 2.58 13.60 -29.45
N ARG A 203 3.19 12.58 -28.82
CA ARG A 203 2.79 11.17 -29.02
C ARG A 203 1.44 10.84 -28.39
N LEU A 204 1.07 11.52 -27.31
CA LEU A 204 -0.19 11.33 -26.60
C LEU A 204 -1.31 12.27 -27.07
N GLY A 205 -1.01 13.21 -27.97
CA GLY A 205 -1.92 14.26 -28.42
C GLY A 205 -2.04 14.36 -29.94
N THR A 206 -3.06 13.70 -30.49
CA THR A 206 -3.94 14.38 -31.47
C THR A 206 -5.20 14.83 -30.72
N PRO A 207 -5.40 16.13 -30.49
CA PRO A 207 -6.67 16.66 -30.00
C PRO A 207 -7.64 16.86 -31.17
N TYR A 208 -8.92 16.60 -30.91
CA TYR A 208 -10.06 17.32 -31.48
C TYR A 208 -10.17 17.40 -33.02
N GLY A 209 -10.99 16.52 -33.60
CA GLY A 209 -11.47 16.62 -34.98
C GLY A 209 -12.98 16.90 -35.03
N ASP A 210 -13.29 18.14 -35.36
CA ASP A 210 -14.39 18.69 -36.16
C ASP A 210 -15.87 18.41 -35.86
N GLU A 211 -16.57 19.55 -35.85
CA GLU A 211 -18.01 19.77 -36.04
C GLU A 211 -18.66 18.84 -37.07
N LYS A 212 -19.82 18.27 -36.70
CA LYS A 212 -21.09 18.38 -37.43
C LYS A 212 -22.27 17.91 -36.58
#